data_AF-A0A8I1RCI9-F1
#
_entry.id   AF-A0A8I1RCI9-F1
#
_cell.length_a   1.000
_cell.length_b   1.000
_cell.length_c   1.000
_cell.angle_alpha   90.00
_cell.angle_beta   90.00
_cell.angle_gamma   90.00
#
_symmetry.space_group_name_H-M   'P 1'
#
loop_
_entity.id
_entity.type
_entity.pdbx_description
1 polymer ?
#
loop_
_entity_poly.entity_id
_entity_poly.type
_entity_poly.pdbx_seq_one_letter_code
_entity_poly.pdbx_strand_id
1 'polypeptide(L)'
;MRGDGGVDEAAADAEQWGFPEELVSAIAAKGTQGVTEVWRENWDTVCAFAAVLTQWRAVPKPRGGCHYLGLDYAGARAGLDAEAIAVTPELWCGLRTMEAEACTVLNSGG
;
A
#
# COMPACT_ATOMS: atom_id res chain seq x y z
N MET A 1 26.40 0.74 0.51
CA MET A 1 25.46 1.88 0.61
C MET A 1 24.92 2.13 -0.78
N ARG A 2 23.63 1.86 -1.01
CA ARG A 2 22.99 2.14 -2.30
C ARG A 2 21.82 3.08 -1.98
N GLY A 3 21.86 4.27 -2.58
CA GLY A 3 20.86 5.31 -2.38
C GLY A 3 19.49 4.86 -2.86
N ASP A 4 18.50 5.16 -2.05
CA ASP A 4 17.06 5.05 -2.26
C ASP A 4 16.61 6.25 -3.12
N GLY A 5 17.03 6.25 -4.38
CA GLY A 5 16.94 7.38 -5.30
C GLY A 5 15.50 7.68 -5.74
N GLY A 6 14.73 8.32 -4.86
CA GLY A 6 13.40 8.83 -5.19
C GLY A 6 13.44 9.92 -6.25
N VAL A 7 12.31 10.18 -6.93
CA VAL A 7 12.24 11.19 -8.02
C VAL A 7 12.53 12.62 -7.55
N ASP A 8 12.36 12.89 -6.27
CA ASP A 8 12.75 14.15 -5.61
C ASP A 8 14.28 14.29 -5.54
N GLU A 9 14.97 13.20 -5.18
CA GLU A 9 16.44 13.10 -5.25
C GLU A 9 16.91 13.16 -6.72
N ALA A 10 16.18 12.55 -7.65
CA ALA A 10 16.50 12.61 -9.07
C ALA A 10 16.38 14.01 -9.68
N ALA A 11 15.41 14.82 -9.24
CA ALA A 11 15.28 16.21 -9.67
C ALA A 11 16.41 17.08 -9.09
N ALA A 12 16.76 16.87 -7.81
CA ALA A 12 17.86 17.56 -7.14
C ALA A 12 19.23 17.22 -7.77
N ASP A 13 19.46 15.95 -8.11
CA ASP A 13 20.66 15.50 -8.82
C ASP A 13 20.76 16.10 -10.23
N ALA A 14 19.64 16.17 -10.95
CA ALA A 14 19.60 16.76 -12.29
C ALA A 14 19.90 18.27 -12.25
N GLU A 15 19.37 19.00 -11.25
CA GLU A 15 19.72 20.41 -11.02
C GLU A 15 21.21 20.54 -10.67
N GLN A 16 21.72 19.73 -9.75
CA GLN A 16 23.12 19.75 -9.34
C GLN A 16 24.08 19.46 -10.50
N TRP A 17 23.68 18.61 -11.45
CA TRP A 17 24.49 18.25 -12.63
C TRP A 17 24.29 19.21 -13.80
N GLY A 18 23.48 20.26 -13.64
CA GLY A 18 23.31 21.34 -14.62
C GLY A 18 22.44 20.97 -15.81
N PHE A 19 21.48 20.04 -15.64
CA PHE A 19 20.49 19.77 -16.69
C PHE A 19 19.59 21.00 -16.92
N PRO A 20 19.04 21.17 -18.13
CA PRO A 20 18.10 22.25 -18.42
C PRO A 20 16.92 22.30 -17.44
N GLU A 21 16.52 23.49 -17.02
CA GLU A 21 15.41 23.73 -16.07
C GLU A 21 14.10 23.06 -16.50
N GLU A 22 13.86 22.97 -17.82
CA GLU A 22 12.71 22.27 -18.40
C GLU A 22 12.73 20.77 -18.08
N LEU A 23 13.91 20.12 -18.10
CA LEU A 23 14.07 18.70 -17.76
C LEU A 23 13.94 18.46 -16.26
N VAL A 24 14.51 19.33 -15.42
CA VAL A 24 14.37 19.27 -13.95
C VAL A 24 12.90 19.41 -13.56
N SER A 25 12.21 20.40 -14.15
CA SER A 25 10.79 20.63 -13.93
C SER A 25 9.93 19.44 -14.39
N ALA A 26 10.28 18.80 -15.51
CA ALA A 26 9.58 17.61 -15.99
C ALA A 26 9.77 16.39 -15.07
N ILE A 27 10.94 16.23 -14.45
CA ILE A 27 11.24 15.15 -13.48
C ILE A 27 10.48 15.40 -12.17
N ALA A 28 10.50 16.64 -11.66
CA ALA A 28 9.76 17.03 -10.46
C ALA A 28 8.23 16.92 -10.66
N ALA A 29 7.73 17.32 -11.84
CA ALA A 29 6.32 17.19 -12.21
C ALA A 29 5.88 15.73 -12.39
N LYS A 30 6.82 14.82 -12.69
CA LYS A 30 6.63 13.37 -12.66
C LYS A 30 6.68 12.78 -11.25
N GLY A 31 6.50 13.61 -10.22
CA GLY A 31 6.52 13.20 -8.82
C GLY A 31 5.84 11.86 -8.58
N THR A 32 6.38 11.09 -7.63
CA THR A 32 5.88 9.80 -7.13
C THR A 32 4.51 9.90 -6.46
N GLN A 33 3.63 10.81 -6.88
CA GLN A 33 2.26 10.82 -6.41
C GLN A 33 1.56 9.53 -6.87
N GLY A 34 1.42 8.59 -5.94
CA GLY A 34 0.82 7.28 -6.17
C GLY A 34 1.80 6.14 -6.36
N VAL A 35 3.12 6.34 -6.17
CA VAL A 35 4.10 5.24 -6.18
C VAL A 35 4.61 5.03 -4.75
N THR A 36 4.25 3.90 -4.17
CA THR A 36 4.76 3.45 -2.87
C THR A 36 5.78 2.33 -3.11
N GLU A 37 7.01 2.54 -2.64
CA GLU A 37 8.01 1.49 -2.68
C GLU A 37 7.71 0.42 -1.62
N VAL A 38 7.81 -0.84 -2.03
CA VAL A 38 7.58 -2.00 -1.18
C VAL A 38 8.84 -2.84 -1.18
N TRP A 39 9.42 -3.07 0.01
CA TRP A 39 10.53 -4.00 0.18
C TRP A 39 10.13 -5.37 -0.39
N ARG A 40 11.03 -6.01 -1.14
CA ARG A 40 10.73 -7.27 -1.87
C ARG A 40 10.09 -8.34 -0.99
N GLU A 41 10.55 -8.46 0.24
CA GLU A 41 10.05 -9.40 1.25
C GLU A 41 8.59 -9.16 1.68
N ASN A 42 8.06 -7.96 1.45
CA ASN A 42 6.67 -7.61 1.75
C ASN A 42 5.77 -7.65 0.50
N TRP A 43 6.33 -7.85 -0.70
CA TRP A 43 5.58 -7.75 -1.95
C TRP A 43 4.43 -8.77 -2.01
N ASP A 44 4.70 -10.02 -1.65
CA ASP A 44 3.69 -11.08 -1.66
C ASP A 44 2.55 -10.77 -0.67
N THR A 45 2.87 -10.21 0.49
CA THR A 45 1.89 -9.74 1.48
C THR A 45 1.01 -8.62 0.92
N VAL A 46 1.61 -7.64 0.23
CA VAL A 46 0.86 -6.54 -0.40
C VAL A 46 -0.06 -7.07 -1.49
N CYS A 47 0.41 -7.99 -2.34
CA CYS A 47 -0.42 -8.62 -3.35
C CYS A 47 -1.57 -9.43 -2.74
N ALA A 48 -1.30 -10.22 -1.70
CA ALA A 48 -2.32 -11.00 -0.99
C ALA A 48 -3.36 -10.09 -0.33
N PHE A 49 -2.93 -9.00 0.31
CA PHE A 49 -3.85 -8.00 0.89
C PHE A 49 -4.71 -7.33 -0.18
N ALA A 50 -4.09 -6.94 -1.31
CA ALA A 50 -4.79 -6.36 -2.46
C ALA A 50 -5.90 -7.28 -3.02
N ALA A 51 -5.63 -8.58 -3.10
CA ALA A 51 -6.58 -9.57 -3.60
C ALA A 51 -7.85 -9.69 -2.75
N VAL A 52 -7.80 -9.33 -1.46
CA VAL A 52 -8.92 -9.49 -0.51
C VAL A 52 -9.48 -8.17 0.01
N LEU A 53 -9.13 -7.04 -0.62
CA LEU A 53 -9.53 -5.69 -0.17
C LEU A 53 -11.03 -5.46 -0.06
N THR A 54 -11.86 -6.28 -0.71
CA THR A 54 -13.32 -6.13 -0.67
C THR A 54 -13.97 -6.91 0.49
N GLN A 55 -13.20 -7.74 1.21
CA GLN A 55 -13.73 -8.67 2.21
C GLN A 55 -13.78 -8.06 3.62
N TRP A 56 -14.13 -6.78 3.75
CA TRP A 56 -14.20 -6.12 5.05
C TRP A 56 -15.47 -6.46 5.82
N ARG A 57 -15.32 -6.65 7.14
CA ARG A 57 -16.41 -6.61 8.10
C ARG A 57 -16.52 -5.19 8.65
N ALA A 58 -17.71 -4.62 8.52
CA ALA A 58 -17.99 -3.28 8.98
C ALA A 58 -19.37 -3.18 9.63
N VAL A 59 -19.51 -2.23 10.55
CA VAL A 59 -20.79 -1.87 11.17
C VAL A 59 -21.13 -0.41 10.90
N PRO A 60 -22.41 -0.05 10.72
CA PRO A 60 -22.80 1.34 10.48
C PRO A 60 -22.53 2.21 11.71
N LYS A 61 -22.00 3.43 11.50
CA LYS A 61 -21.89 4.43 12.58
C LYS A 61 -23.20 5.23 12.71
N PRO A 62 -23.56 5.71 13.90
CA PRO A 62 -24.80 6.50 14.11
C PRO A 62 -24.91 7.79 13.26
N ARG A 63 -23.78 8.39 12.87
CA ARG A 63 -23.73 9.65 12.09
C ARG A 63 -23.35 9.45 10.61
N GLY A 64 -23.51 8.23 10.10
CA GLY A 64 -23.13 7.87 8.73
C GLY A 64 -21.70 7.33 8.64
N GLY A 65 -21.41 6.62 7.55
CA GLY A 65 -20.16 5.88 7.36
C GLY A 65 -20.14 4.54 8.09
N CYS A 66 -18.98 3.88 8.03
CA CYS A 66 -18.76 2.54 8.55
C CYS A 66 -17.60 2.52 9.55
N HIS A 67 -17.74 1.75 10.62
CA HIS A 67 -16.63 1.35 11.48
C HIS A 67 -16.16 -0.03 11.04
N TYR A 68 -14.90 -0.11 10.60
CA TYR A 68 -14.29 -1.32 10.07
C TYR A 68 -13.71 -2.16 11.21
N LEU A 69 -14.16 -3.40 11.33
CA LEU A 69 -13.77 -4.33 12.39
C LEU A 69 -12.54 -5.18 12.01
N GLY A 70 -12.27 -5.33 10.72
CA GLY A 70 -11.26 -6.23 10.17
C GLY A 70 -11.75 -6.93 8.89
N LEU A 71 -10.89 -7.70 8.26
CA LEU A 71 -11.23 -8.61 7.18
C LEU A 71 -12.08 -9.78 7.70
N ASP A 72 -13.04 -10.21 6.89
CA ASP A 72 -13.67 -11.49 7.08
C ASP A 72 -12.71 -12.59 6.66
N TYR A 73 -12.07 -13.26 7.63
CA TYR A 73 -11.03 -14.24 7.32
C TYR A 73 -11.53 -15.43 6.49
N ALA A 74 -12.82 -15.77 6.56
CA ALA A 74 -13.41 -16.77 5.68
C ALA A 74 -13.49 -16.29 4.23
N GLY A 75 -14.05 -15.10 3.99
CA GLY A 75 -14.08 -14.47 2.66
C GLY A 75 -12.68 -14.17 2.12
N ALA A 76 -11.77 -13.69 2.96
CA ALA A 76 -10.38 -13.48 2.59
C ALA A 76 -9.69 -14.79 2.20
N ARG A 77 -9.90 -15.87 2.96
CA ARG A 77 -9.35 -17.17 2.59
C ARG A 77 -9.87 -17.66 1.24
N ALA A 78 -11.17 -17.53 0.99
CA ALA A 78 -11.76 -17.87 -0.30
C ALA A 78 -11.19 -17.05 -1.46
N GLY A 79 -10.95 -15.74 -1.26
CA GLY A 79 -10.31 -14.87 -2.26
C GLY A 79 -8.86 -15.28 -2.56
N LEU A 80 -8.07 -15.55 -1.52
CA LEU A 80 -6.68 -16.02 -1.69
C LEU A 80 -6.62 -17.37 -2.41
N ASP A 81 -7.53 -18.29 -2.06
CA ASP A 81 -7.61 -19.60 -2.71
C ASP A 81 -8.02 -19.46 -4.20
N ALA A 82 -8.92 -18.53 -4.53
CA ALA A 82 -9.35 -18.26 -5.91
C ALA A 82 -8.22 -17.71 -6.80
N GLU A 83 -7.32 -16.92 -6.21
CA GLU A 83 -6.11 -16.39 -6.87
C GLU A 83 -4.91 -17.36 -6.80
N ALA A 84 -5.11 -18.58 -6.25
CA ALA A 84 -4.08 -19.58 -6.03
C ALA A 84 -2.88 -19.07 -5.19
N ILE A 85 -3.11 -18.15 -4.27
CA ILE A 85 -2.10 -17.60 -3.36
C ILE A 85 -1.93 -18.55 -2.17
N ALA A 86 -0.74 -19.14 -2.04
CA ALA A 86 -0.44 -20.05 -0.93
C ALA A 86 -0.36 -19.29 0.40
N VAL A 87 -1.23 -19.64 1.35
CA VAL A 87 -1.24 -19.04 2.68
C VAL A 87 -0.21 -19.71 3.58
N THR A 88 0.92 -19.03 3.80
CA THR A 88 1.93 -19.41 4.81
C THR A 88 1.72 -18.65 6.12
N PRO A 89 2.30 -19.10 7.25
CA PRO A 89 2.25 -18.36 8.50
C PRO A 89 2.80 -16.93 8.39
N GLU A 90 3.86 -16.73 7.61
CA GLU A 90 4.50 -15.44 7.38
C GLU A 90 3.58 -14.51 6.59
N LEU A 91 3.01 -15.01 5.48
CA LEU A 91 2.05 -14.25 4.67
C LEU A 91 0.81 -13.87 5.51
N TRP A 92 0.29 -14.82 6.30
CA TRP A 92 -0.86 -14.58 7.16
C TRP A 92 -0.57 -13.59 8.28
N CYS A 93 0.66 -13.59 8.81
CA CYS A 93 1.09 -12.57 9.76
C CYS A 93 1.14 -11.19 9.10
N GLY A 94 1.77 -11.09 7.92
CA GLY A 94 1.84 -9.84 7.16
C GLY A 94 0.46 -9.29 6.80
N LEU A 95 -0.46 -10.15 6.38
CA LEU A 95 -1.84 -9.77 6.05
C LEU A 95 -2.54 -9.11 7.25
N ARG A 96 -2.38 -9.67 8.45
CA ARG A 96 -2.95 -9.13 9.70
C ARG A 96 -2.27 -7.82 10.12
N THR A 97 -0.97 -7.67 9.84
CA THR A 97 -0.28 -6.38 10.05
C THR A 97 -0.88 -5.30 9.14
N MET A 98 -1.03 -5.57 7.84
CA MET A 98 -1.65 -4.61 6.91
C MET A 98 -3.10 -4.29 7.27
N GLU A 99 -3.88 -5.31 7.67
CA GLU A 99 -5.25 -5.14 8.16
C GLU A 99 -5.32 -4.17 9.34
N ALA A 100 -4.46 -4.35 10.35
CA ALA A 100 -4.46 -3.50 11.55
C ALA A 100 -4.16 -2.03 11.22
N GLU A 101 -3.17 -1.78 10.35
CA GLU A 101 -2.83 -0.42 9.90
C GLU A 101 -3.95 0.19 9.06
N ALA A 102 -4.53 -0.58 8.14
CA ALA A 102 -5.67 -0.15 7.34
C ALA A 102 -6.88 0.18 8.23
N CYS A 103 -7.18 -0.64 9.24
CA CYS A 103 -8.23 -0.38 10.23
C CYS A 103 -8.00 0.94 10.96
N THR A 104 -6.76 1.26 11.35
CA THR A 104 -6.43 2.53 11.99
C THR A 104 -6.77 3.71 11.09
N VAL A 105 -6.34 3.66 9.82
CA VAL A 105 -6.61 4.72 8.85
C VAL A 105 -8.11 4.82 8.52
N LEU A 106 -8.77 3.72 8.16
CA LEU A 106 -10.18 3.68 7.79
C LEU A 106 -11.10 4.15 8.93
N ASN A 107 -10.70 3.94 10.19
CA ASN A 107 -11.47 4.38 11.34
C ASN A 107 -11.07 5.76 11.88
N SER A 108 -9.91 6.30 11.50
CA SER A 108 -9.46 7.65 11.90
C SER A 108 -10.27 8.79 11.27
N GLY A 109 -10.97 8.52 10.16
CA GLY A 109 -11.92 9.45 9.53
C GLY A 109 -13.29 9.39 10.22
N GLY A 110 -13.50 10.28 11.19
CA GLY A 110 -14.77 10.50 11.88
C GLY A 110 -15.08 11.98 12.01
#